data_AF-A0A1W2F9Q3-F1
#
_entry.id   AF-A0A1W2F9Q3-F1
#
_cell.length_a   1.000
_cell.length_b   1.000
_cell.length_c   1.000
_cell.angle_alpha   90.00
_cell.angle_beta   90.00
_cell.angle_gamma   90.00
#
_symmetry.space_group_name_H-M   'P 1'
#
loop_
_entity.id
_entity.type
_entity.pdbx_description
1 polymer ?
#
loop_
_entity_poly.entity_id
_entity_poly.type
_entity_poly.pdbx_seq_one_letter_code
_entity_poly.pdbx_strand_id
1 'polypeptide(L)'
;MAGSLNEVRLIGFLGADPEIRRTQDGRPIANIRVATSETWRDKNTGEKREKTEWHTVVIFNEGLAKVAEQYLKKGSYVLVGGSLATRKWQDSQGQDRYSTEIVLQGFSAVLTMIDRAQGSGYRAGGNGPDDYGYDGDRAAARPRSSASPSSRSSSGSFSRDLDDDIPF
;
A
#
# COMPACT_ATOMS: atom_id res chain seq x y z
N MET A 1 15.39 17.62 -29.38
CA MET A 1 15.77 17.14 -28.03
C MET A 1 14.74 17.70 -27.05
N ALA A 2 13.96 16.84 -26.38
CA ALA A 2 13.04 17.29 -25.33
C ALA A 2 13.85 17.61 -24.07
N GLY A 3 13.76 18.84 -23.56
CA GLY A 3 14.58 19.34 -22.45
C GLY A 3 13.92 19.26 -21.07
N SER A 4 12.81 18.52 -20.93
CA SER A 4 12.08 18.38 -19.68
C SER A 4 11.69 16.93 -19.40
N LEU A 5 11.59 16.60 -18.11
CA LEU A 5 11.13 15.31 -17.61
C LEU A 5 9.79 15.52 -16.88
N ASN A 6 8.80 14.71 -17.23
CA ASN A 6 7.53 14.63 -16.52
C ASN A 6 7.29 13.15 -16.17
N GLU A 7 7.51 12.82 -14.90
CA GLU A 7 7.36 11.47 -14.37
C GLU A 7 6.68 11.53 -12.99
N VAL A 8 5.75 10.60 -12.77
CA VAL A 8 5.07 10.36 -11.50
C VAL A 8 5.21 8.89 -11.15
N ARG A 9 5.55 8.59 -9.90
CA ARG A 9 5.57 7.23 -9.34
C ARG A 9 4.79 7.24 -8.03
N LEU A 10 3.75 6.41 -7.94
CA LEU A 10 2.93 6.27 -6.74
C LEU A 10 2.87 4.81 -6.32
N ILE A 11 2.93 4.58 -5.02
CA ILE A 11 2.58 3.30 -4.42
C ILE A 11 1.41 3.53 -3.48
N GLY A 12 0.31 2.84 -3.71
CA GLY A 12 -0.92 3.10 -2.96
C GLY A 12 -2.01 2.06 -3.19
N PHE A 13 -3.19 2.33 -2.64
CA PHE A 13 -4.33 1.42 -2.70
C PHE A 13 -5.43 1.96 -3.61
N LEU A 14 -6.10 1.07 -4.35
CA LEU A 14 -7.31 1.43 -5.07
C LEU A 14 -8.45 1.74 -4.09
N GLY A 15 -9.07 2.91 -4.20
CA GLY A 15 -10.23 3.30 -3.38
C GLY A 15 -11.54 2.67 -3.81
N ALA A 16 -11.63 2.27 -5.07
CA ALA A 16 -12.78 1.66 -5.71
C ALA A 16 -12.32 0.66 -6.79
N ASP A 17 -13.25 -0.15 -7.28
CA ASP A 17 -12.97 -1.01 -8.43
C ASP A 17 -12.64 -0.16 -9.68
N PRO A 18 -11.80 -0.66 -10.59
CA PRO A 18 -11.49 0.04 -11.84
C PRO A 18 -12.73 0.31 -12.69
N GLU A 19 -12.86 1.54 -13.17
CA GLU A 19 -13.89 1.89 -14.15
C GLU A 19 -13.33 1.70 -15.57
N ILE A 20 -13.93 0.78 -16.33
CA ILE A 20 -13.50 0.46 -17.69
C ILE A 20 -14.44 1.08 -18.71
N ARG A 21 -13.88 1.85 -19.64
CA ARG A 21 -14.58 2.39 -20.80
C ARG A 21 -13.93 1.84 -22.06
N ARG A 22 -14.70 1.66 -23.13
CA ARG A 22 -14.17 1.23 -24.43
C ARG A 22 -14.32 2.37 -25.43
N THR A 23 -13.28 2.59 -26.23
CA THR A 23 -13.34 3.54 -27.36
C THR A 23 -14.23 2.98 -28.47
N GLN A 24 -14.53 3.80 -29.49
CA GLN A 24 -15.27 3.37 -30.68
C GLN A 24 -14.60 2.16 -31.38
N ASP A 25 -13.27 2.11 -31.35
CA ASP A 25 -12.48 1.00 -31.90
C ASP A 25 -12.37 -0.21 -30.94
N GLY A 26 -13.09 -0.21 -29.83
CA GLY A 26 -13.15 -1.31 -28.86
C GLY A 26 -11.99 -1.38 -27.87
N ARG A 27 -11.02 -0.44 -27.92
CA ARG A 27 -9.85 -0.42 -27.03
C ARG A 27 -10.27 -0.03 -25.60
N PRO A 28 -9.86 -0.79 -24.56
CA PRO A 28 -10.19 -0.44 -23.18
C PRO A 28 -9.34 0.74 -22.68
N ILE A 29 -9.99 1.61 -21.93
CA ILE A 29 -9.41 2.70 -21.14
C ILE A 29 -9.85 2.46 -19.69
N ALA A 30 -8.89 2.39 -18.77
CA ALA A 30 -9.18 2.19 -17.36
C ALA A 30 -8.99 3.49 -16.57
N ASN A 31 -9.96 3.81 -15.73
CA ASN A 31 -9.90 4.89 -14.77
C ASN A 31 -9.81 4.27 -13.36
N ILE A 32 -8.74 4.58 -12.63
CA ILE A 32 -8.56 4.10 -11.25
C ILE A 32 -8.30 5.27 -10.30
N ARG A 33 -8.68 5.10 -9.04
CA ARG A 33 -8.47 6.08 -7.97
C ARG A 33 -7.53 5.49 -6.93
N VAL A 34 -6.35 6.10 -6.76
CA VAL A 34 -5.28 5.60 -5.88
C VAL A 34 -5.11 6.50 -4.66
N ALA A 35 -5.20 5.92 -3.48
CA ALA A 35 -4.90 6.57 -2.20
C ALA A 35 -3.43 6.38 -1.82
N THR A 36 -2.77 7.46 -1.39
CA THR A 36 -1.49 7.41 -0.69
C THR A 36 -1.63 8.11 0.66
N SER A 37 -1.19 7.46 1.74
CA SER A 37 -1.30 8.01 3.10
C SER A 37 0.06 8.32 3.68
N GLU A 38 0.17 9.47 4.33
CA GLU A 38 1.30 9.86 5.16
C GLU A 38 0.86 9.92 6.62
N THR A 39 1.70 9.42 7.51
CA THR A 39 1.45 9.46 8.96
C THR A 39 2.61 10.18 9.63
N TRP A 40 2.32 11.19 10.44
CA TRP A 40 3.32 11.94 11.18
C TRP A 40 2.84 12.27 12.59
N ARG A 41 3.75 12.71 13.45
CA ARG A 41 3.44 13.19 14.80
C ARG A 41 3.39 14.72 14.79
N ASP A 42 2.30 15.31 15.26
CA ASP A 42 2.18 16.76 15.39
C ASP A 42 3.20 17.26 16.43
N LYS A 43 3.96 18.29 16.07
CA LYS A 43 5.05 18.80 16.92
C LYS A 43 4.55 19.56 18.15
N ASN A 44 3.34 20.13 18.09
CA ASN A 44 2.78 20.93 19.18
C ASN A 44 1.96 20.07 20.14
N THR A 45 1.16 19.14 19.61
CA THR A 45 0.27 18.30 20.45
C THR A 45 0.87 16.93 20.77
N GLY A 46 1.87 16.47 20.00
CA GLY A 46 2.42 15.13 20.14
C GLY A 46 1.49 14.01 19.66
N GLU A 47 0.36 14.35 19.03
CA GLU A 47 -0.62 13.39 18.52
C GLU A 47 -0.19 12.80 17.18
N LYS A 48 -0.56 11.54 16.93
CA LYS A 48 -0.39 10.90 15.62
C LYS A 48 -1.47 11.42 14.67
N ARG A 49 -1.05 11.99 13.53
CA ARG A 49 -1.93 12.46 12.44
C ARG A 49 -1.70 11.64 11.18
N GLU A 50 -2.75 11.54 10.37
CA GLU A 50 -2.73 10.86 9.08
C GLU A 50 -3.36 11.77 8.02
N LYS A 51 -2.78 11.79 6.83
CA LYS A 51 -3.30 12.49 5.65
C LYS A 51 -3.31 11.56 4.47
N THR A 52 -4.46 11.41 3.86
CA THR A 52 -4.63 10.62 2.63
C THR A 52 -4.81 11.56 1.46
N GLU A 53 -3.98 11.38 0.44
CA GLU A 53 -4.09 12.04 -0.85
C GLU A 53 -4.67 11.07 -1.89
N TRP A 54 -5.52 11.61 -2.77
CA TRP A 54 -6.26 10.82 -3.73
C TRP A 54 -5.93 11.22 -5.17
N HIS A 55 -5.49 10.25 -5.96
CA HIS A 55 -4.94 10.45 -7.29
C HIS A 55 -5.84 9.79 -8.32
N THR A 56 -6.22 10.55 -9.36
CA THR A 56 -6.92 9.98 -10.53
C THR A 56 -5.86 9.53 -11.52
N VAL A 57 -5.94 8.25 -11.91
CA VAL A 57 -5.05 7.65 -12.90
C VAL A 57 -5.89 7.19 -14.09
N VAL A 58 -5.47 7.58 -15.29
CA VAL A 58 -6.09 7.21 -16.56
C VAL A 58 -5.11 6.38 -17.37
N ILE A 59 -5.52 5.17 -17.73
CA ILE A 59 -4.69 4.18 -18.40
C ILE A 59 -5.16 4.04 -19.83
N PHE A 60 -4.39 4.61 -20.77
CA PHE A 60 -4.60 4.45 -22.21
C PHE A 60 -3.75 3.34 -22.81
N ASN A 61 -2.68 2.91 -22.11
CA ASN A 61 -1.93 1.74 -22.52
C ASN A 61 -2.84 0.51 -22.45
N GLU A 62 -3.11 -0.08 -23.61
CA GLU A 62 -4.09 -1.16 -23.76
C GLU A 62 -3.76 -2.39 -22.93
N GLY A 63 -2.47 -2.78 -22.87
CA GLY A 63 -2.04 -3.93 -22.07
C GLY A 63 -2.29 -3.69 -20.58
N LEU A 64 -1.94 -2.51 -20.09
CA LEU A 64 -2.16 -2.14 -18.69
C LEU A 64 -3.65 -1.97 -18.36
N ALA A 65 -4.46 -1.46 -19.29
CA ALA A 65 -5.90 -1.34 -19.10
C ALA A 65 -6.57 -2.73 -18.99
N LYS A 66 -6.16 -3.70 -19.81
CA LYS A 66 -6.62 -5.10 -19.69
C LYS A 66 -6.18 -5.74 -18.36
N VAL A 67 -4.95 -5.47 -17.90
CA VAL A 67 -4.49 -5.91 -16.58
C VAL A 67 -5.34 -5.30 -15.46
N ALA A 68 -5.65 -4.00 -15.56
CA ALA A 68 -6.53 -3.34 -14.61
C ALA A 68 -7.93 -3.96 -14.59
N GLU A 69 -8.55 -4.17 -15.76
CA GLU A 69 -9.87 -4.80 -15.92
C GLU A 69 -9.92 -6.22 -15.32
N GLN A 70 -8.87 -7.02 -15.53
CA GLN A 70 -8.87 -8.43 -15.14
C GLN A 70 -8.48 -8.69 -13.69
N TYR A 71 -7.58 -7.88 -13.11
CA TYR A 71 -6.93 -8.24 -11.84
C TYR A 71 -7.08 -7.20 -10.74
N LEU A 72 -7.37 -5.94 -11.07
CA LEU A 72 -7.51 -4.91 -10.05
C LEU A 72 -8.93 -4.84 -9.50
N LYS A 73 -9.01 -4.59 -8.20
CA LYS A 73 -10.25 -4.35 -7.46
C LYS A 73 -10.01 -3.32 -6.37
N LYS A 74 -11.07 -2.86 -5.72
CA LYS A 74 -10.98 -2.03 -4.52
C LYS A 74 -10.03 -2.68 -3.51
N GLY A 75 -9.10 -1.88 -2.99
CA GLY A 75 -8.09 -2.33 -2.03
C GLY A 75 -6.85 -2.98 -2.66
N SER A 76 -6.78 -3.16 -3.99
CA SER A 76 -5.55 -3.61 -4.64
C SER A 76 -4.39 -2.65 -4.34
N TYR A 77 -3.26 -3.21 -3.91
CA TYR A 77 -2.03 -2.46 -3.67
C TYR A 77 -1.20 -2.40 -4.95
N VAL A 78 -0.86 -1.20 -5.40
CA VAL A 78 -0.28 -0.99 -6.74
C VAL A 78 0.86 0.01 -6.72
N LEU A 79 1.87 -0.24 -7.56
CA LEU A 79 2.78 0.77 -8.09
C LEU A 79 2.21 1.27 -9.41
N VAL A 80 2.10 2.59 -9.54
CA VAL A 80 1.66 3.28 -10.76
C VAL A 80 2.77 4.24 -11.19
N GLY A 81 3.15 4.20 -12.47
CA GLY A 81 4.12 5.09 -13.07
C GLY A 81 3.60 5.69 -14.37
N GLY A 82 3.68 7.02 -14.51
CA GLY A 82 3.18 7.74 -15.67
C GLY A 82 3.62 9.19 -15.68
N SER A 83 2.82 10.05 -16.32
CA SER A 83 3.08 11.50 -16.42
C SER A 83 1.86 12.30 -15.99
N LEU A 84 2.05 13.51 -15.45
CA LEU A 84 0.93 14.41 -15.19
C LEU A 84 0.39 14.99 -16.50
N ALA A 85 -0.93 15.02 -16.63
CA ALA A 85 -1.64 15.78 -17.65
C ALA A 85 -2.73 16.62 -16.99
N THR A 86 -2.76 17.92 -17.29
CA THR A 86 -3.83 18.81 -16.83
C THR A 86 -4.72 19.15 -18.01
N ARG A 87 -6.00 18.83 -17.91
CA ARG A 87 -7.01 19.24 -18.90
C ARG A 87 -7.87 20.37 -18.36
N LYS A 88 -8.19 21.31 -19.25
CA LYS A 88 -9.15 22.38 -19.02
C LYS A 88 -10.53 21.93 -19.51
N TRP A 89 -11.56 22.17 -18.74
CA TRP A 89 -12.96 21.92 -19.11
C TRP A 89 -13.85 23.00 -18.52
N GLN A 90 -15.03 23.22 -19.10
CA GLN A 90 -16.00 24.19 -18.57
C GLN A 90 -17.09 23.47 -17.80
N ASP A 91 -17.43 23.99 -16.63
CA ASP A 91 -18.59 23.49 -15.87
C ASP A 91 -19.91 23.97 -16.46
N SER A 92 -21.02 23.53 -15.87
CA SER A 92 -22.37 23.90 -16.30
C SER A 92 -22.69 25.39 -16.19
N GLN A 93 -21.88 26.16 -15.46
CA GLN A 93 -22.00 27.61 -15.31
C GLN A 93 -21.06 28.36 -16.28
N GLY A 94 -20.34 27.64 -17.15
CA GLY A 94 -19.39 28.20 -18.10
C GLY A 94 -18.05 28.60 -17.48
N GLN A 95 -17.77 28.24 -16.22
CA GLN A 95 -16.50 28.57 -15.57
C GLN A 95 -15.41 27.56 -15.98
N ASP A 96 -14.21 28.07 -16.21
CA ASP A 96 -13.04 27.25 -16.51
C ASP A 96 -12.59 26.46 -15.27
N ARG A 97 -12.52 25.14 -15.42
CA ARG A 97 -12.04 24.18 -14.42
C ARG A 97 -10.83 23.43 -14.96
N TYR A 98 -9.96 23.02 -14.05
CA TYR A 98 -8.76 22.26 -14.36
C TYR A 98 -8.79 20.93 -13.60
N SER A 99 -8.39 19.87 -14.27
CA SER A 99 -8.22 18.55 -13.65
C SER A 99 -6.88 17.99 -14.04
N THR A 100 -6.06 17.70 -13.03
CA THR A 100 -4.76 17.05 -13.20
C THR A 100 -4.92 15.56 -12.94
N GLU A 101 -4.51 14.76 -13.91
CA GLU A 101 -4.62 13.31 -13.92
C GLU A 101 -3.23 12.70 -14.19
N ILE A 102 -3.00 11.50 -13.67
CA ILE A 102 -1.80 10.72 -13.98
C ILE A 102 -2.12 9.83 -15.17
N VAL A 103 -1.40 10.02 -16.26
CA VAL A 103 -1.67 9.35 -17.52
C VAL A 103 -0.64 8.25 -17.76
N LEU A 104 -1.13 7.03 -17.94
CA LEU A 104 -0.34 5.86 -18.33
C LEU A 104 -0.51 5.65 -19.83
N GLN A 105 0.46 6.17 -20.60
CA GLN A 105 0.52 6.08 -22.05
C GLN A 105 1.91 5.67 -22.52
N GLY A 106 1.99 5.02 -23.69
CA GLY A 106 3.26 4.61 -24.28
C GLY A 106 4.01 3.55 -23.47
N PHE A 107 5.31 3.41 -23.76
CA PHE A 107 6.19 2.36 -23.21
C PHE A 107 6.74 2.66 -21.81
N SER A 108 6.73 3.92 -21.36
CA SER A 108 7.21 4.30 -20.02
C SER A 108 6.15 4.11 -18.92
N ALA A 109 4.91 3.76 -19.29
CA ALA A 109 3.83 3.51 -18.35
C ALA A 109 4.11 2.25 -17.52
N VAL A 110 3.88 2.34 -16.20
CA VAL A 110 4.07 1.23 -15.26
C VAL A 110 2.80 1.02 -14.46
N LEU A 111 2.34 -0.23 -14.40
CA LEU A 111 1.33 -0.67 -13.45
C LEU A 111 1.77 -2.03 -12.93
N THR A 112 2.03 -2.11 -11.63
CA THR A 112 2.45 -3.35 -10.97
C THR A 112 1.56 -3.58 -9.77
N MET A 113 0.93 -4.74 -9.70
CA MET A 113 0.28 -5.22 -8.48
C MET A 113 1.36 -5.64 -7.50
N ILE A 114 1.31 -5.09 -6.30
CA ILE A 114 2.25 -5.44 -5.24
C ILE A 114 1.51 -6.41 -4.32
N ASP A 115 1.97 -7.66 -4.29
CA ASP A 115 1.52 -8.59 -3.27
C ASP A 115 2.11 -8.14 -1.93
N ARG A 116 1.23 -7.95 -0.95
CA ARG A 116 1.70 -7.66 0.40
C ARG A 116 2.08 -9.00 1.00
N ALA A 117 3.40 -9.25 1.10
CA ALA A 117 3.91 -10.35 1.91
C ALA A 117 3.12 -10.40 3.22
N GLN A 118 2.45 -11.53 3.42
CA GLN A 118 1.49 -11.83 4.49
C GLN A 118 2.19 -11.70 5.86
N GLY A 119 2.40 -10.46 6.34
CA GLY A 119 3.24 -10.23 7.53
C GLY A 119 3.21 -8.82 8.10
N SER A 120 2.41 -7.90 7.56
CA SER A 120 2.26 -6.56 8.13
C SER A 120 0.77 -6.25 8.31
N GLY A 121 0.36 -6.00 9.55
CA GLY A 121 -1.04 -5.99 9.97
C GLY A 121 -1.82 -4.72 9.65
N TYR A 122 -2.18 -4.49 8.38
CA TYR A 122 -3.44 -3.78 8.11
C TYR A 122 -4.52 -4.80 7.81
N ARG A 123 -5.29 -5.17 8.84
CA ARG A 123 -6.60 -5.81 8.66
C ARG A 123 -7.60 -4.71 8.34
N ALA A 124 -7.94 -4.55 7.06
CA ALA A 124 -9.16 -3.89 6.67
C ALA A 124 -10.34 -4.76 7.15
N GLY A 125 -11.30 -4.14 7.84
CA GLY A 125 -12.37 -4.82 8.55
C GLY A 125 -13.21 -5.75 7.68
N GLY A 126 -13.53 -6.91 8.24
CA GLY A 126 -14.40 -7.93 7.64
C GLY A 126 -14.93 -8.86 8.75
N ASN A 127 -16.14 -8.54 9.19
CA ASN A 127 -17.09 -9.29 10.01
C ASN A 127 -16.90 -10.81 10.09
N GLY A 128 -16.76 -11.35 11.31
CA GLY A 128 -16.88 -12.76 11.66
C GLY A 128 -17.45 -12.89 13.08
N PRO A 129 -18.47 -13.74 13.32
CA PRO A 129 -19.28 -13.71 14.53
C PRO A 129 -18.60 -14.43 15.70
N ASP A 130 -18.77 -13.86 16.89
CA ASP A 130 -18.98 -14.50 18.19
C ASP A 130 -18.21 -15.81 18.48
N ASP A 131 -17.14 -15.71 19.29
CA ASP A 131 -16.77 -16.81 20.20
C ASP A 131 -16.22 -16.22 21.50
N TYR A 132 -17.09 -16.13 22.51
CA TYR A 132 -16.74 -15.91 23.90
C TYR A 132 -16.48 -17.27 24.55
N GLY A 133 -15.30 -17.47 25.12
CA GLY A 133 -14.97 -18.72 25.82
C GLY A 133 -13.81 -18.55 26.79
N TYR A 134 -14.03 -17.80 27.87
CA TYR A 134 -13.23 -17.85 29.08
C TYR A 134 -13.73 -19.05 29.90
N ASP A 135 -12.90 -20.08 30.09
CA ASP A 135 -13.16 -21.11 31.12
C ASP A 135 -11.83 -21.58 31.72
N GLY A 136 -11.72 -21.38 33.02
CA GLY A 136 -10.63 -21.88 33.86
C GLY A 136 -10.84 -23.33 34.27
N ASP A 137 -9.79 -23.86 34.90
CA ASP A 137 -9.84 -24.96 35.87
C ASP A 137 -10.22 -26.37 35.38
N ARG A 138 -9.20 -27.17 35.04
CA ARG A 138 -9.15 -28.59 35.45
C ARG A 138 -7.78 -29.02 35.94
N ALA A 139 -7.69 -29.19 37.25
CA ALA A 139 -6.68 -29.96 37.94
C ALA A 139 -6.90 -31.48 37.75
N ALA A 140 -5.82 -32.25 37.52
CA ALA A 140 -5.65 -33.63 38.02
C ALA A 140 -4.21 -34.19 37.80
N ALA A 141 -3.45 -34.17 38.88
CA ALA A 141 -2.39 -35.10 39.36
C ALA A 141 -1.62 -36.04 38.41
N ARG A 142 -0.27 -35.99 38.52
CA ARG A 142 0.58 -37.14 38.95
C ARG A 142 2.02 -36.71 39.30
N PRO A 143 2.61 -37.14 40.44
CA PRO A 143 3.98 -36.83 40.82
C PRO A 143 4.94 -38.00 40.53
N ARG A 144 6.16 -37.71 40.08
CA ARG A 144 7.33 -38.58 40.32
C ARG A 144 8.60 -37.74 40.48
N SER A 145 9.21 -37.88 41.65
CA SER A 145 10.51 -37.37 42.04
C SER A 145 11.63 -38.33 41.61
N SER A 146 12.79 -37.81 41.22
CA SER A 146 14.11 -38.24 41.72
C SER A 146 15.28 -37.43 41.13
N ALA A 147 15.91 -36.63 42.00
CA ALA A 147 17.35 -36.37 42.17
C ALA A 147 18.27 -35.85 41.02
N SER A 148 18.85 -34.67 41.30
CA SER A 148 20.05 -34.01 40.73
C SER A 148 21.37 -34.72 41.17
N PRO A 149 22.64 -34.38 40.74
CA PRO A 149 23.17 -33.02 40.53
C PRO A 149 24.34 -32.74 39.53
N SER A 150 24.58 -31.43 39.36
CA SER A 150 25.86 -30.72 39.11
C SER A 150 26.45 -30.60 37.69
N SER A 151 26.61 -29.35 37.21
CA SER A 151 27.92 -28.67 37.07
C SER A 151 27.78 -27.25 36.51
N ARG A 152 28.72 -26.38 36.91
CA ARG A 152 28.81 -24.92 36.72
C ARG A 152 29.58 -24.53 35.45
N SER A 153 29.25 -23.38 34.83
CA SER A 153 30.17 -22.39 34.20
C SER A 153 29.31 -21.29 33.52
N SER A 154 29.28 -20.02 33.95
CA SER A 154 30.29 -18.94 33.84
C SER A 154 30.51 -18.37 32.43
N SER A 155 30.30 -17.04 32.32
CA SER A 155 30.73 -16.08 31.27
C SER A 155 30.06 -16.20 29.89
N GLY A 156 29.71 -15.12 29.18
CA GLY A 156 30.08 -13.72 29.32
C GLY A 156 29.22 -12.82 28.45
N SER A 157 29.15 -11.56 28.88
CA SER A 157 28.55 -10.40 28.21
C SER A 157 29.26 -10.10 26.89
N PHE A 158 28.51 -10.06 25.78
CA PHE A 158 28.93 -9.44 24.52
C PHE A 158 27.85 -8.48 24.04
N SER A 159 27.80 -7.31 24.67
CA SER A 159 27.14 -6.14 24.13
C SER A 159 28.15 -5.00 24.29
N ARG A 160 28.85 -4.63 23.20
CA ARG A 160 29.41 -3.27 22.93
C ARG A 160 30.38 -3.14 21.74
N ASP A 161 30.83 -4.22 21.08
CA ASP A 161 31.93 -4.11 20.10
C ASP A 161 31.51 -4.18 18.60
N LEU A 162 30.28 -3.79 18.24
CA LEU A 162 29.81 -3.85 16.83
C LEU A 162 29.43 -2.49 16.23
N ASP A 163 29.78 -1.37 16.88
CA ASP A 163 29.26 -0.04 16.54
C ASP A 163 30.31 0.95 15.97
N ASP A 164 31.52 0.50 15.61
CA ASP A 164 32.65 1.43 15.40
C ASP A 164 33.51 1.20 14.12
N ASP A 165 32.96 0.62 13.03
CA ASP A 165 33.72 0.51 11.75
C ASP A 165 32.82 0.57 10.49
N ILE A 166 32.23 1.73 10.23
CA ILE A 166 31.69 2.08 8.89
C ILE A 166 32.52 3.26 8.33
N PRO A 167 33.48 3.02 7.41
CA PRO A 167 34.23 4.11 6.79
C PRO A 167 33.40 4.84 5.71
N PHE A 168 33.59 6.16 5.66
CA PHE A 168 33.03 7.10 4.66
C PHE A 168 33.64 6.92 3.26
#